data_AF-A0A7S3UVH7-F1
#
_entry.id   AF-A0A7S3UVH7-F1
#
_cell.length_a   1.000
_cell.length_b   1.000
_cell.length_c   1.000
_cell.angle_alpha   90.00
_cell.angle_beta   90.00
_cell.angle_gamma   90.00
#
_symmetry.space_group_name_H-M   'P 1'
#
loop_
_entity.id
_entity.type
_entity.pdbx_description
1 polymer ?
#
loop_
_entity_poly.entity_id
_entity_poly.type
_entity_poly.pdbx_seq_one_letter_code
_entity_poly.pdbx_strand_id
1 'polypeptide(L)'
;SIFPILIDLLIMYFCFFLLFSWLLRLNPILMDKCQKDMKKLQCMPTPGKGMKKNKLLECLIGQIDKVQAKGCREAIGRKVDQRAADASLDPNIAAYCPRDVEKYCQGVEPEAMHDCLFKNLKKLSPKCAEAEFKGEKAIAKLEDQVGVDMVTRKACVAVRTAVCKEIPWDQGADALACLNDNLDAQEMTLRCKKRLEALNERGAVDLQLSPFLNQHCSSTLQIFFAQHMCPAARENKPTLTEDGARELSCLTQNYEAINAPVCRGRVFQTMKTMVLDYKNKPGMREACEDDVRALCGEDGAEGGDYANTVDCLKDQKDKGALVGLECALHVRELEVLQGRDWLLNPALKRACSADVQAKCREVKHGESRVLACLHMNRQHISDSCGAELARVKLPKKVEKQFAQLEVTVGEGDWLELRGWMALLALSALVGVVVYFAAVHVRGRSGRNPRNY
;
A
#
# COMPACT_ATOMS: atom_id res chain seq x y z
N SER A 1 63.72 39.55 -18.45
CA SER A 1 62.31 39.77 -18.06
C SER A 1 61.47 38.48 -17.95
N ILE A 2 62.07 37.31 -17.67
CA ILE A 2 61.37 36.01 -17.68
C ILE A 2 60.92 35.58 -16.27
N PHE A 3 61.56 36.13 -15.24
CA PHE A 3 61.31 35.79 -13.82
C PHE A 3 59.87 36.04 -13.33
N PRO A 4 59.18 37.14 -13.71
CA PRO A 4 57.79 37.38 -13.29
C PRO A 4 56.81 36.35 -13.87
N ILE A 5 57.02 35.94 -15.13
CA ILE A 5 56.15 35.02 -15.87
C ILE A 5 56.22 33.61 -15.27
N LEU A 6 57.40 33.19 -14.81
CA LEU A 6 57.60 31.91 -14.11
C LEU A 6 56.88 31.87 -12.75
N ILE A 7 56.84 32.99 -12.03
CA ILE A 7 56.13 33.08 -10.75
C ILE A 7 54.63 33.02 -10.97
N ASP A 8 54.09 33.74 -11.96
CA ASP A 8 52.65 33.69 -12.28
C ASP A 8 52.21 32.31 -12.76
N LEU A 9 53.04 31.62 -13.56
CA LEU A 9 52.79 30.23 -13.98
C LEU A 9 52.86 29.26 -12.80
N LEU A 10 53.80 29.44 -11.86
CA LEU A 10 53.89 28.64 -10.64
C LEU A 10 52.69 28.88 -9.72
N ILE A 11 52.24 30.12 -9.55
CA ILE A 11 51.04 30.45 -8.77
C ILE A 11 49.79 29.87 -9.42
N MET A 12 49.65 29.97 -10.74
CA MET A 12 48.56 29.31 -11.47
C MET A 12 48.63 27.80 -11.31
N TYR A 13 49.81 27.18 -11.42
CA TYR A 13 49.98 25.74 -11.26
C TYR A 13 49.70 25.30 -9.82
N PHE A 14 50.12 26.05 -8.81
CA PHE A 14 49.85 25.77 -7.39
C PHE A 14 48.38 25.98 -7.05
N CYS A 15 47.74 27.03 -7.55
CA CYS A 15 46.29 27.24 -7.44
C CYS A 15 45.52 26.13 -8.15
N PHE A 16 45.97 25.70 -9.33
CA PHE A 16 45.39 24.58 -10.05
C PHE A 16 45.59 23.29 -9.26
N PHE A 17 46.77 23.04 -8.70
CA PHE A 17 47.07 21.84 -7.89
C PHE A 17 46.29 21.84 -6.57
N LEU A 18 46.08 22.99 -5.92
CA LEU A 18 45.25 23.13 -4.73
C LEU A 18 43.76 22.97 -5.05
N LEU A 19 43.27 23.53 -6.16
CA LEU A 19 41.92 23.32 -6.66
C LEU A 19 41.69 21.86 -7.08
N PHE A 20 42.65 21.24 -7.76
CA PHE A 20 42.60 19.86 -8.24
C PHE A 20 42.72 18.85 -7.07
N SER A 21 43.57 19.14 -6.08
CA SER A 21 43.69 18.36 -4.83
C SER A 21 42.42 18.50 -3.94
N TRP A 22 41.76 19.66 -3.98
CA TRP A 22 40.43 19.86 -3.37
C TRP A 22 39.32 19.11 -4.13
N LEU A 23 39.38 19.09 -5.46
CA LEU A 23 38.49 18.32 -6.35
C LEU A 23 38.66 16.79 -6.21
N LEU A 24 39.87 16.29 -5.94
CA LEU A 24 40.18 14.86 -5.77
C LEU A 24 39.63 14.25 -4.46
N ARG A 25 39.31 15.06 -3.45
CA ARG A 25 38.81 14.56 -2.15
C ARG A 25 37.29 14.38 -2.09
N LEU A 26 36.56 14.95 -3.04
CA LEU A 26 35.10 14.87 -3.16
C LEU A 26 34.72 14.12 -4.44
N ASN A 27 33.53 13.51 -4.49
CA ASN A 27 33.12 12.82 -5.70
C ASN A 27 33.01 13.84 -6.87
N PRO A 28 33.83 13.74 -7.92
CA PRO A 28 33.95 14.79 -8.93
C PRO A 28 32.62 15.04 -9.66
N ILE A 29 31.79 13.99 -9.79
CA ILE A 29 30.46 14.09 -10.41
C ILE A 29 29.50 14.88 -9.51
N LEU A 30 29.51 14.65 -8.19
CA LEU A 30 28.69 15.43 -7.26
C LEU A 30 29.14 16.91 -7.26
N MET A 31 30.45 17.16 -7.27
CA MET A 31 30.97 18.53 -7.28
C MET A 31 30.57 19.30 -8.55
N ASP A 32 30.64 18.65 -9.72
CA ASP A 32 30.21 19.20 -10.99
C ASP A 32 28.69 19.44 -11.03
N LYS A 33 27.90 18.40 -10.77
CA LYS A 33 26.44 18.45 -10.95
C LYS A 33 25.71 19.25 -9.87
N CYS A 34 26.23 19.27 -8.63
CA CYS A 34 25.58 19.91 -7.49
C CYS A 34 26.17 21.28 -7.12
N GLN A 35 27.09 21.85 -7.90
CA GLN A 35 27.83 23.05 -7.49
C GLN A 35 26.94 24.22 -7.02
N LYS A 36 25.89 24.51 -7.79
CA LYS A 36 24.95 25.61 -7.49
C LYS A 36 24.11 25.31 -6.25
N ASP A 37 23.57 24.10 -6.17
CA ASP A 37 22.75 23.65 -5.03
C ASP A 37 23.59 23.59 -3.74
N MET A 38 24.84 23.13 -3.79
CA MET A 38 25.73 23.10 -2.64
C MET A 38 25.99 24.48 -2.03
N LYS A 39 26.17 25.51 -2.87
CA LYS A 39 26.34 26.90 -2.40
C LYS A 39 25.05 27.42 -1.78
N LYS A 40 23.92 27.24 -2.47
CA LYS A 40 22.61 27.74 -2.05
C LYS A 40 22.14 27.10 -0.74
N LEU A 41 22.34 25.80 -0.59
CA LEU A 41 21.90 25.00 0.56
C LEU A 41 22.94 24.98 1.70
N GLN A 42 24.05 25.72 1.55
CA GLN A 42 25.14 25.79 2.52
C GLN A 42 25.75 24.41 2.87
N CYS A 43 25.76 23.49 1.91
CA CYS A 43 26.37 22.17 2.07
C CYS A 43 27.87 22.14 1.72
N MET A 44 28.46 23.28 1.31
CA MET A 44 29.88 23.34 0.97
C MET A 44 30.78 23.09 2.20
N PRO A 45 31.88 22.32 2.04
CA PRO A 45 32.85 22.15 3.11
C PRO A 45 33.55 23.48 3.41
N THR A 46 33.68 23.83 4.69
CA THR A 46 34.39 25.04 5.11
C THR A 46 35.90 24.92 4.86
N PRO A 47 36.56 25.94 4.29
CA PRO A 47 38.01 25.92 4.09
C PRO A 47 38.74 25.84 5.44
N GLY A 48 39.70 24.91 5.56
CA GLY A 48 40.51 24.72 6.78
C GLY A 48 40.00 23.67 7.78
N LYS A 49 38.72 23.27 7.72
CA LYS A 49 38.19 22.12 8.48
C LYS A 49 37.77 21.03 7.51
N GLY A 50 38.63 20.02 7.32
CA GLY A 50 38.32 18.87 6.46
C GLY A 50 36.95 18.28 6.80
N MET A 51 36.00 18.36 5.87
CA MET A 51 34.70 17.73 6.03
C MET A 51 34.87 16.23 5.79
N LYS A 52 34.41 15.38 6.72
CA LYS A 52 34.32 13.94 6.47
C LYS A 52 33.48 13.73 5.20
N LYS A 53 33.97 12.94 4.23
CA LYS A 53 33.35 12.70 2.91
C LYS A 53 31.84 12.42 2.99
N ASN A 54 31.38 11.83 4.08
CA ASN A 54 29.97 11.50 4.28
C ASN A 54 29.06 12.71 4.55
N LYS A 55 29.54 13.77 5.21
CA LYS A 55 28.69 14.90 5.63
C LYS A 55 28.12 15.71 4.46
N LEU A 56 28.83 15.79 3.32
CA LEU A 56 28.31 16.49 2.15
C LEU A 56 27.07 15.78 1.61
N LEU A 57 27.17 14.48 1.37
CA LEU A 57 26.07 13.71 0.80
C LEU A 57 24.87 13.69 1.76
N GLU A 58 25.10 13.56 3.07
CA GLU A 58 24.05 13.66 4.08
C GLU A 58 23.35 15.02 4.08
N CYS A 59 24.09 16.13 3.94
CA CYS A 59 23.50 17.46 3.84
C CYS A 59 22.59 17.60 2.61
N LEU A 60 23.07 17.12 1.46
CA LEU A 60 22.33 17.17 0.20
C LEU A 60 21.07 16.30 0.24
N ILE A 61 21.16 15.07 0.78
CA ILE A 61 20.00 14.18 0.98
C ILE A 61 18.97 14.83 1.92
N GLY A 62 19.43 15.39 3.03
CA GLY A 62 18.55 16.06 4.00
C GLY A 62 17.72 17.18 3.39
N GLN A 63 18.28 17.87 2.40
CA GLN A 63 17.65 19.00 1.70
C GLN A 63 17.28 18.69 0.25
N ILE A 64 17.08 17.43 -0.12
CA ILE A 64 16.85 17.03 -1.52
C ILE A 64 15.63 17.73 -2.15
N ASP A 65 14.56 18.01 -1.38
CA ASP A 65 13.38 18.78 -1.82
C ASP A 65 13.71 20.22 -2.25
N LYS A 66 14.84 20.75 -1.78
CA LYS A 66 15.32 22.09 -2.12
C LYS A 66 16.38 22.07 -3.22
N VAL A 67 16.87 20.88 -3.62
CA VAL A 67 17.83 20.72 -4.71
C VAL A 67 17.11 20.96 -6.03
N GLN A 68 17.52 21.99 -6.76
CA GLN A 68 16.82 22.40 -7.97
C GLN A 68 17.34 21.66 -9.21
N ALA A 69 18.65 21.38 -9.29
CA ALA A 69 19.21 20.74 -10.47
C ALA A 69 18.85 19.25 -10.55
N LYS A 70 18.14 18.86 -11.61
CA LYS A 70 17.81 17.45 -11.90
C LYS A 70 19.05 16.56 -11.92
N GLY A 71 20.11 17.00 -12.62
CA GLY A 71 21.37 16.26 -12.67
C GLY A 71 22.08 16.11 -11.31
N CYS A 72 21.85 17.04 -10.37
CA CYS A 72 22.32 16.88 -8.99
C CYS A 72 21.52 15.81 -8.26
N ARG A 73 20.18 15.84 -8.35
CA ARG A 73 19.32 14.81 -7.74
C ARG A 73 19.65 13.41 -8.25
N GLU A 74 19.85 13.25 -9.56
CA GLU A 74 20.28 11.98 -10.15
C GLU A 74 21.68 11.55 -9.68
N ALA A 75 22.61 12.48 -9.52
CA ALA A 75 23.95 12.16 -9.01
C ALA A 75 23.93 11.74 -7.54
N ILE A 76 23.08 12.36 -6.72
CA ILE A 76 22.81 11.96 -5.33
C ILE A 76 22.15 10.57 -5.33
N GLY A 77 21.11 10.38 -6.15
CA GLY A 77 20.42 9.10 -6.35
C GLY A 77 21.38 7.95 -6.61
N ARG A 78 22.26 8.09 -7.61
CA ARG A 78 23.29 7.08 -7.94
C ARG A 78 24.19 6.73 -6.76
N LYS A 79 24.49 7.69 -5.87
CA LYS A 79 25.35 7.44 -4.71
C LYS A 79 24.61 6.76 -3.57
N VAL A 80 23.34 7.09 -3.38
CA VAL A 80 22.47 6.39 -2.43
C VAL A 80 22.22 4.97 -2.92
N ASP A 81 21.89 4.77 -4.20
CA ASP A 81 21.73 3.46 -4.83
C ASP A 81 22.97 2.56 -4.65
N GLN A 82 24.18 3.11 -4.81
CA GLN A 82 25.41 2.35 -4.60
C GLN A 82 25.58 1.88 -3.17
N ARG A 83 25.19 2.69 -2.18
CA ARG A 83 25.26 2.32 -0.76
C ARG A 83 24.20 1.29 -0.42
N ALA A 84 22.97 1.50 -0.90
CA ALA A 84 21.86 0.58 -0.70
C ALA A 84 22.11 -0.80 -1.32
N ALA A 85 22.82 -0.85 -2.45
CA ALA A 85 23.15 -2.10 -3.14
C ALA A 85 24.29 -2.89 -2.49
N ASP A 86 25.16 -2.24 -1.72
CA ASP A 86 26.34 -2.85 -1.11
C ASP A 86 26.75 -2.05 0.14
N ALA A 87 26.51 -2.64 1.31
CA ALA A 87 26.75 -1.99 2.58
C ALA A 87 28.23 -1.67 2.85
N SER A 88 29.17 -2.31 2.14
CA SER A 88 30.60 -1.98 2.24
C SER A 88 30.90 -0.59 1.67
N LEU A 89 30.05 -0.08 0.79
CA LEU A 89 30.13 1.25 0.22
C LEU A 89 29.47 2.32 1.10
N ASP A 90 28.77 1.93 2.16
CA ASP A 90 28.14 2.85 3.10
C ASP A 90 29.08 3.22 4.27
N PRO A 91 29.58 4.48 4.32
CA PRO A 91 30.48 4.92 5.39
C PRO A 91 29.82 5.03 6.77
N ASN A 92 28.49 5.14 6.87
CA ASN A 92 27.79 5.11 8.15
C ASN A 92 27.70 3.68 8.68
N ILE A 93 27.38 2.71 7.83
CA ILE A 93 27.37 1.30 8.23
C ILE A 93 28.77 0.87 8.66
N ALA A 94 29.80 1.18 7.87
CA ALA A 94 31.19 0.89 8.22
C ALA A 94 31.64 1.55 9.55
N ALA A 95 31.09 2.72 9.90
CA ALA A 95 31.45 3.45 11.11
C ALA A 95 30.72 2.97 12.36
N TYR A 96 29.45 2.53 12.24
CA TYR A 96 28.57 2.34 13.40
C TYR A 96 28.10 0.90 13.59
N CYS A 97 28.09 0.08 12.55
CA CYS A 97 27.53 -1.28 12.58
C CYS A 97 28.51 -2.47 12.77
N PRO A 98 29.86 -2.37 12.77
CA PRO A 98 30.71 -3.57 12.79
C PRO A 98 30.40 -4.60 13.89
N ARG A 99 30.11 -4.14 15.12
CA ARG A 99 29.77 -5.03 16.24
C ARG A 99 28.39 -5.70 16.08
N ASP A 100 27.43 -4.97 15.54
CA ASP A 100 26.09 -5.49 15.31
C ASP A 100 26.09 -6.47 14.12
N VAL A 101 26.90 -6.20 13.09
CA VAL A 101 27.14 -7.10 11.96
C VAL A 101 27.73 -8.42 12.44
N GLU A 102 28.79 -8.37 13.27
CA GLU A 102 29.39 -9.58 13.85
C GLU A 102 28.39 -10.38 14.70
N LYS A 103 27.51 -9.69 15.43
CA LYS A 103 26.57 -10.34 16.35
C LYS A 103 25.32 -10.91 15.67
N TYR A 104 24.76 -10.21 14.70
CA TYR A 104 23.43 -10.51 14.13
C TYR A 104 23.45 -10.89 12.65
N CYS A 105 24.51 -10.53 11.91
CA CYS A 105 24.60 -10.68 10.44
C CYS A 105 25.91 -11.35 10.00
N GLN A 106 26.48 -12.22 10.83
CA GLN A 106 27.69 -12.94 10.51
C GLN A 106 27.50 -13.83 9.27
N GLY A 107 28.42 -13.74 8.31
CA GLY A 107 28.37 -14.52 7.06
C GLY A 107 27.38 -14.01 6.02
N VAL A 108 26.77 -12.85 6.23
CA VAL A 108 25.93 -12.17 5.24
C VAL A 108 26.82 -11.39 4.28
N GLU A 109 26.61 -11.58 2.98
CA GLU A 109 27.32 -10.83 1.93
C GLU A 109 26.98 -9.33 1.96
N PRO A 110 27.90 -8.44 1.54
CA PRO A 110 27.70 -7.00 1.59
C PRO A 110 26.42 -6.51 0.89
N GLU A 111 26.00 -7.17 -0.20
CA GLU A 111 24.79 -6.84 -0.97
C GLU A 111 23.49 -7.20 -0.25
N ALA A 112 23.53 -8.13 0.71
CA ALA A 112 22.38 -8.56 1.52
C ALA A 112 22.43 -8.01 2.96
N MET A 113 23.48 -7.26 3.30
CA MET A 113 23.72 -6.77 4.65
C MET A 113 22.63 -5.81 5.13
N HIS A 114 22.18 -4.89 4.27
CA HIS A 114 21.08 -3.98 4.60
C HIS A 114 19.77 -4.73 4.91
N ASP A 115 19.45 -5.80 4.17
CA ASP A 115 18.29 -6.66 4.49
C ASP A 115 18.42 -7.30 5.88
N CYS A 116 19.63 -7.77 6.25
CA CYS A 116 19.86 -8.36 7.56
C CYS A 116 19.80 -7.34 8.70
N LEU A 117 20.45 -6.19 8.54
CA LEU A 117 20.43 -5.11 9.53
C LEU A 117 19.00 -4.62 9.76
N PHE A 118 18.24 -4.38 8.68
CA PHE A 118 16.86 -3.92 8.79
C PHE A 118 15.95 -4.93 9.51
N LYS A 119 16.07 -6.24 9.23
CA LYS A 119 15.32 -7.28 9.96
C LYS A 119 15.63 -7.32 11.46
N ASN A 120 16.82 -6.87 11.85
CA ASN A 120 17.26 -6.82 13.24
C ASN A 120 17.20 -5.43 13.85
N LEU A 121 16.55 -4.44 13.21
CA LEU A 121 16.63 -3.01 13.56
C LEU A 121 16.40 -2.73 15.06
N LYS A 122 15.43 -3.41 15.69
CA LYS A 122 15.11 -3.26 17.12
C LYS A 122 16.17 -3.85 18.07
N LYS A 123 17.03 -4.73 17.59
CA LYS A 123 18.11 -5.42 18.34
C LYS A 123 19.48 -4.77 18.16
N LEU A 124 19.64 -3.93 17.14
CA LEU A 124 20.90 -3.22 16.85
C LEU A 124 21.20 -2.17 17.92
N SER A 125 22.46 -1.75 17.97
CA SER A 125 22.83 -0.56 18.75
C SER A 125 22.12 0.69 18.20
N PRO A 126 21.80 1.70 19.05
CA PRO A 126 21.08 2.89 18.61
C PRO A 126 21.71 3.61 17.42
N LYS A 127 23.05 3.67 17.37
CA LYS A 127 23.78 4.33 16.26
C LYS A 127 23.73 3.54 14.96
N CYS A 128 23.78 2.21 15.03
CA CYS A 128 23.66 1.38 13.83
C CYS A 128 22.21 1.37 13.31
N ALA A 129 21.22 1.26 14.21
CA ALA A 129 19.81 1.36 13.85
C ALA A 129 19.48 2.70 13.18
N GLU A 130 19.97 3.81 13.74
CA GLU A 130 19.80 5.15 13.15
C GLU A 130 20.49 5.26 11.78
N ALA A 131 21.70 4.69 11.63
CA ALA A 131 22.42 4.70 10.37
C ALA A 131 21.68 3.95 9.26
N GLU A 132 21.22 2.74 9.57
CA GLU A 132 20.43 1.91 8.64
C GLU A 132 19.13 2.61 8.25
N PHE A 133 18.34 3.04 9.24
CA PHE A 133 17.08 3.74 9.01
C PHE A 133 17.24 5.01 8.19
N LYS A 134 18.30 5.78 8.43
CA LYS A 134 18.61 7.00 7.67
C LYS A 134 18.97 6.67 6.21
N GLY A 135 19.66 5.57 5.95
CA GLY A 135 19.93 5.06 4.61
C GLY A 135 18.63 4.76 3.86
N GLU A 136 17.75 4.00 4.49
CA GLU A 136 16.44 3.64 3.92
C GLU A 136 15.55 4.84 3.65
N LYS A 137 15.48 5.76 4.61
CA LYS A 137 14.77 7.03 4.44
C LYS A 137 15.34 7.85 3.26
N ALA A 138 16.65 7.81 3.03
CA ALA A 138 17.26 8.49 1.90
C ALA A 138 16.80 7.89 0.56
N ILE A 139 16.72 6.56 0.46
CA ILE A 139 16.19 5.85 -0.71
C ILE A 139 14.75 6.28 -0.96
N ALA A 140 13.86 6.08 0.02
CA ALA A 140 12.44 6.39 -0.10
C ALA A 140 12.18 7.87 -0.49
N LYS A 141 12.98 8.81 0.04
CA LYS A 141 12.88 10.23 -0.29
C LYS A 141 13.33 10.54 -1.73
N LEU A 142 14.34 9.85 -2.23
CA LEU A 142 14.84 10.04 -3.59
C LEU A 142 13.91 9.43 -4.64
N GLU A 143 13.19 8.35 -4.29
CA GLU A 143 12.28 7.70 -5.23
C GLU A 143 11.18 8.64 -5.74
N ASP A 144 10.68 9.55 -4.90
CA ASP A 144 9.72 10.60 -5.30
C ASP A 144 10.28 11.55 -6.36
N GLN A 145 11.59 11.79 -6.35
CA GLN A 145 12.22 12.83 -7.17
C GLN A 145 13.01 12.31 -8.37
N VAL A 146 13.45 11.05 -8.32
CA VAL A 146 14.37 10.44 -9.28
C VAL A 146 13.79 9.15 -9.89
N GLY A 147 12.74 8.57 -9.29
CA GLY A 147 12.17 7.28 -9.68
C GLY A 147 12.72 6.11 -8.88
N VAL A 148 12.26 4.91 -9.21
CA VAL A 148 12.54 3.67 -8.45
C VAL A 148 14.06 3.40 -8.33
N ASP A 149 14.49 2.94 -7.15
CA ASP A 149 15.90 2.67 -6.85
C ASP A 149 16.53 1.62 -7.80
N MET A 150 17.85 1.66 -7.94
CA MET A 150 18.58 0.78 -8.87
C MET A 150 18.47 -0.71 -8.53
N VAL A 151 18.42 -1.08 -7.24
CA VAL A 151 18.29 -2.47 -6.78
C VAL A 151 16.94 -3.03 -7.20
N THR A 152 15.86 -2.28 -6.97
CA THR A 152 14.50 -2.66 -7.38
C THR A 152 14.37 -2.73 -8.90
N ARG A 153 14.88 -1.74 -9.63
CA ARG A 153 14.85 -1.76 -11.11
C ARG A 153 15.58 -2.99 -11.66
N LYS A 154 16.76 -3.32 -11.13
CA LYS A 154 17.50 -4.53 -11.55
C LYS A 154 16.74 -5.82 -11.27
N ALA A 155 16.03 -5.90 -10.15
CA ALA A 155 15.24 -7.08 -9.80
C ALA A 155 14.00 -7.22 -10.69
N CYS A 156 13.37 -6.11 -11.09
CA CYS A 156 12.03 -6.09 -11.68
C CYS A 156 11.95 -5.66 -13.16
N VAL A 157 13.06 -5.32 -13.83
CA VAL A 157 13.03 -4.80 -15.22
C VAL A 157 12.36 -5.74 -16.23
N ALA A 158 12.57 -7.05 -16.13
CA ALA A 158 11.92 -8.02 -17.01
C ALA A 158 10.40 -8.04 -16.78
N VAL A 159 9.98 -8.13 -15.52
CA VAL A 159 8.57 -8.16 -15.11
C VAL A 159 7.86 -6.89 -15.51
N ARG A 160 8.43 -5.71 -15.19
CA ARG A 160 7.83 -4.41 -15.54
C ARG A 160 7.65 -4.29 -17.06
N THR A 161 8.60 -4.77 -17.84
CA THR A 161 8.52 -4.69 -19.31
C THR A 161 7.44 -5.61 -19.88
N ALA A 162 7.18 -6.74 -19.24
CA ALA A 162 6.13 -7.66 -19.65
C ALA A 162 4.73 -7.22 -19.20
N VAL A 163 4.58 -6.80 -17.94
CA VAL A 163 3.27 -6.58 -17.30
C VAL A 163 2.89 -5.10 -17.19
N CYS A 164 3.86 -4.22 -16.96
CA CYS A 164 3.66 -2.79 -16.68
C CYS A 164 4.29 -1.91 -17.76
N LYS A 165 4.19 -2.32 -19.03
CA LYS A 165 4.93 -1.76 -20.17
C LYS A 165 4.76 -0.24 -20.35
N GLU A 166 3.56 0.27 -20.10
CA GLU A 166 3.21 1.68 -20.32
C GLU A 166 3.70 2.61 -19.19
N ILE A 167 4.24 2.06 -18.10
CA ILE A 167 4.63 2.83 -16.92
C ILE A 167 6.17 2.93 -16.87
N PRO A 168 6.75 4.12 -17.12
CA PRO A 168 8.19 4.31 -17.04
C PRO A 168 8.69 4.38 -15.59
N TRP A 169 9.99 4.17 -15.39
CA TRP A 169 10.60 4.09 -14.05
C TRP A 169 10.67 5.45 -13.31
N ASP A 170 10.59 6.55 -14.03
CA ASP A 170 10.53 7.90 -13.46
C ASP A 170 9.16 8.20 -12.83
N GLN A 171 8.10 7.49 -13.24
CA GLN A 171 6.81 7.41 -12.54
C GLN A 171 6.86 6.36 -11.43
N GLY A 172 7.82 6.51 -10.51
CA GLY A 172 8.21 5.42 -9.62
C GLY A 172 7.07 4.86 -8.77
N ALA A 173 6.18 5.73 -8.31
CA ALA A 173 5.05 5.35 -7.48
C ALA A 173 4.05 4.45 -8.22
N ASP A 174 3.82 4.75 -9.50
CA ASP A 174 2.87 4.01 -10.33
C ASP A 174 3.52 2.72 -10.85
N ALA A 175 4.84 2.75 -11.08
CA ALA A 175 5.62 1.56 -11.42
C ALA A 175 5.59 0.53 -10.28
N LEU A 176 5.85 0.95 -9.03
CA LEU A 176 5.77 0.06 -7.86
C LEU A 176 4.34 -0.42 -7.61
N ALA A 177 3.33 0.45 -7.74
CA ALA A 177 1.93 0.06 -7.59
C ALA A 177 1.53 -1.00 -8.62
N CYS A 178 1.89 -0.83 -9.89
CA CYS A 178 1.60 -1.82 -10.93
C CYS A 178 2.29 -3.16 -10.68
N LEU A 179 3.56 -3.15 -10.27
CA LEU A 179 4.30 -4.36 -9.94
C LEU A 179 3.66 -5.11 -8.76
N ASN A 180 3.26 -4.39 -7.70
CA ASN A 180 2.54 -4.94 -6.56
C ASN A 180 1.15 -5.49 -6.93
N ASP A 181 0.44 -4.83 -7.85
CA ASP A 181 -0.87 -5.28 -8.33
C ASP A 181 -0.80 -6.57 -9.16
N ASN A 182 0.39 -6.99 -9.56
CA ASN A 182 0.65 -8.15 -10.42
C ASN A 182 1.65 -9.16 -9.79
N LEU A 183 1.66 -9.28 -8.45
CA LEU A 183 2.50 -10.25 -7.74
C LEU A 183 2.22 -11.73 -8.10
N ASP A 184 1.00 -12.02 -8.57
CA ASP A 184 0.59 -13.36 -8.99
C ASP A 184 0.64 -13.56 -10.52
N ALA A 185 1.14 -12.57 -11.26
CA ALA A 185 1.30 -12.71 -12.71
C ALA A 185 2.31 -13.82 -13.06
N GLN A 186 2.07 -14.52 -14.16
CA GLN A 186 2.94 -15.62 -14.60
C GLN A 186 4.38 -15.15 -14.86
N GLU A 187 4.55 -13.90 -15.30
CA GLU A 187 5.84 -13.27 -15.57
C GLU A 187 6.57 -12.82 -14.30
N MET A 188 5.92 -12.84 -13.13
CA MET A 188 6.53 -12.43 -11.88
C MET A 188 7.67 -13.37 -11.50
N THR A 189 8.89 -12.83 -11.42
CA THR A 189 10.06 -13.60 -11.01
C THR A 189 10.21 -13.62 -9.50
N LEU A 190 10.75 -14.70 -8.93
CA LEU A 190 11.05 -14.80 -7.50
C LEU A 190 11.93 -13.65 -7.01
N ARG A 191 12.89 -13.20 -7.84
CA ARG A 191 13.78 -12.09 -7.53
C ARG A 191 13.02 -10.77 -7.39
N CYS A 192 12.12 -10.46 -8.32
CA CYS A 192 11.31 -9.26 -8.25
C CYS A 192 10.32 -9.33 -7.08
N LYS A 193 9.62 -10.46 -6.93
CA LYS A 193 8.66 -10.70 -5.84
C LYS A 193 9.30 -10.47 -4.46
N LYS A 194 10.42 -11.13 -4.17
CA LYS A 194 11.15 -10.95 -2.90
C LYS A 194 11.59 -9.51 -2.66
N ARG A 195 11.99 -8.79 -3.71
CA ARG A 195 12.40 -7.38 -3.59
C ARG A 195 11.20 -6.47 -3.28
N LEU A 196 10.06 -6.70 -3.93
CA LEU A 196 8.83 -5.96 -3.66
C LEU A 196 8.31 -6.23 -2.24
N GLU A 197 8.31 -7.50 -1.82
CA GLU A 197 7.97 -7.89 -0.45
C GLU A 197 8.86 -7.18 0.58
N ALA A 198 10.18 -7.20 0.39
CA ALA A 198 11.11 -6.49 1.26
C ALA A 198 10.86 -4.97 1.29
N LEU A 199 10.53 -4.35 0.16
CA LEU A 199 10.20 -2.92 0.09
C LEU A 199 8.89 -2.60 0.81
N ASN A 200 7.87 -3.45 0.64
CA ASN A 200 6.58 -3.32 1.30
C ASN A 200 6.72 -3.48 2.82
N GLU A 201 7.50 -4.46 3.29
CA GLU A 201 7.81 -4.65 4.71
C GLU A 201 8.53 -3.42 5.29
N ARG A 202 9.54 -2.88 4.59
CA ARG A 202 10.25 -1.67 5.02
C ARG A 202 9.31 -0.48 5.15
N GLY A 203 8.43 -0.27 4.15
CA GLY A 203 7.43 0.80 4.17
C GLY A 203 6.34 0.63 5.23
N ALA A 204 6.08 -0.60 5.68
CA ALA A 204 5.13 -0.90 6.75
C ALA A 204 5.68 -0.58 8.15
N VAL A 205 7.01 -0.58 8.32
CA VAL A 205 7.66 -0.31 9.61
C VAL A 205 7.55 1.16 9.99
N ASP A 206 7.67 2.09 9.04
CA ASP A 206 7.56 3.53 9.30
C ASP A 206 7.12 4.28 8.04
N LEU A 207 6.20 5.23 8.17
CA LEU A 207 5.69 6.08 7.09
C LEU A 207 6.81 6.73 6.25
N GLN A 208 7.93 7.11 6.88
CA GLN A 208 9.07 7.77 6.23
C GLN A 208 9.85 6.83 5.31
N LEU A 209 9.68 5.51 5.48
CA LEU A 209 10.25 4.48 4.62
C LEU A 209 9.30 4.07 3.51
N SER A 210 8.03 4.47 3.58
CA SER A 210 7.04 4.25 2.52
C SER A 210 7.27 5.27 1.40
N PRO A 211 7.75 4.83 0.22
CA PRO A 211 8.01 5.74 -0.89
C PRO A 211 6.72 6.45 -1.30
N PHE A 212 6.81 7.72 -1.69
CA PHE A 212 5.68 8.53 -2.18
C PHE A 212 4.54 8.77 -1.16
N LEU A 213 4.64 8.30 0.09
CA LEU A 213 3.57 8.48 1.08
C LEU A 213 3.83 9.68 1.98
N ASN A 214 4.96 9.70 2.70
CA ASN A 214 5.28 10.74 3.68
C ASN A 214 5.21 12.16 3.09
N GLN A 215 5.82 12.38 1.92
CA GLN A 215 5.84 13.69 1.27
C GLN A 215 4.44 14.17 0.90
N HIS A 216 3.62 13.29 0.32
CA HIS A 216 2.29 13.64 -0.19
C HIS A 216 1.21 13.70 0.88
N CYS A 217 1.41 13.02 2.02
CA CYS A 217 0.47 12.98 3.13
C CYS A 217 0.81 13.92 4.30
N SER A 218 1.95 14.62 4.25
CA SER A 218 2.41 15.53 5.32
C SER A 218 1.36 16.57 5.75
N SER A 219 0.69 17.23 4.79
CA SER A 219 -0.37 18.21 5.09
C SER A 219 -1.63 17.56 5.67
N THR A 220 -1.99 16.36 5.22
CA THR A 220 -3.14 15.61 5.75
C THR A 220 -2.90 15.20 7.19
N LEU A 221 -1.69 14.70 7.50
CA LEU A 221 -1.30 14.38 8.87
C LEU A 221 -1.36 15.60 9.80
N GLN A 222 -0.86 16.76 9.35
CA GLN A 222 -0.96 18.00 10.12
C GLN A 222 -2.41 18.36 10.46
N ILE A 223 -3.34 18.23 9.51
CA ILE A 223 -4.78 18.46 9.74
C ILE A 223 -5.32 17.45 10.75
N PHE A 224 -5.03 16.15 10.59
CA PHE A 224 -5.51 15.13 11.50
C PHE A 224 -4.95 15.27 12.92
N PHE A 225 -3.71 15.70 13.09
CA PHE A 225 -3.15 16.04 14.39
C PHE A 225 -3.87 17.24 15.01
N ALA A 226 -4.11 18.30 14.23
CA ALA A 226 -4.84 19.49 14.70
C ALA A 226 -6.29 19.18 15.08
N GLN A 227 -6.90 18.16 14.45
CA GLN A 227 -8.26 17.69 14.72
C GLN A 227 -8.32 16.57 15.76
N HIS A 228 -7.20 16.19 16.39
CA HIS A 228 -7.10 15.08 17.33
C HIS A 228 -7.57 13.71 16.77
N MET A 229 -7.53 13.55 15.45
CA MET A 229 -7.84 12.29 14.76
C MET A 229 -6.67 11.31 14.80
N CYS A 230 -5.44 11.82 14.88
CA CYS A 230 -4.23 11.04 15.11
C CYS A 230 -3.70 11.25 16.53
N PRO A 231 -3.13 10.20 17.18
CA PRO A 231 -2.46 10.36 18.46
C PRO A 231 -1.21 11.24 18.30
N ALA A 232 -1.01 12.19 19.20
CA ALA A 232 0.17 13.04 19.19
C ALA A 232 1.47 12.21 19.34
N ALA A 233 2.56 12.73 18.77
CA ALA A 233 3.90 12.16 18.92
C ALA A 233 4.32 12.13 20.40
N ARG A 234 5.12 11.13 20.78
CA ARG A 234 5.59 11.01 22.18
C ARG A 234 6.72 12.01 22.43
N GLU A 235 6.41 13.13 23.11
CA GLU A 235 7.37 14.21 23.38
C GLU A 235 8.65 13.78 24.13
N ASN A 236 8.60 12.68 24.91
CA ASN A 236 9.69 12.29 25.81
C ASN A 236 10.36 10.94 25.51
N LYS A 237 10.01 10.28 24.39
CA LYS A 237 10.67 9.03 23.97
C LYS A 237 10.47 8.77 22.47
N PRO A 238 11.20 9.49 21.59
CA PRO A 238 11.19 9.17 20.18
C PRO A 238 11.84 7.79 19.98
N THR A 239 11.01 6.78 19.83
CA THR A 239 11.44 5.43 19.51
C THR A 239 11.53 5.35 17.99
N LEU A 240 12.70 4.92 17.48
CA LEU A 240 12.91 4.73 16.05
C LEU A 240 11.77 3.87 15.50
N THR A 241 11.13 4.32 14.42
CA THR A 241 9.99 3.68 13.73
C THR A 241 8.60 3.78 14.38
N GLU A 242 8.47 4.05 15.69
CA GLU A 242 7.16 4.00 16.36
C GLU A 242 6.21 5.12 15.90
N ASP A 243 6.70 6.35 15.77
CA ASP A 243 5.85 7.48 15.39
C ASP A 243 5.35 7.33 13.95
N GLY A 244 6.20 6.92 13.01
CA GLY A 244 5.79 6.70 11.61
C GLY A 244 4.84 5.52 11.44
N ALA A 245 4.99 4.43 12.21
CA ALA A 245 4.03 3.34 12.23
C ALA A 245 2.63 3.81 12.70
N ARG A 246 2.58 4.70 13.70
CA ARG A 246 1.32 5.27 14.22
C ARG A 246 0.70 6.25 13.24
N GLU A 247 1.50 7.08 12.56
CA GLU A 247 1.03 7.97 11.50
C GLU A 247 0.40 7.17 10.35
N LEU A 248 1.08 6.11 9.89
CA LEU A 248 0.55 5.21 8.85
C LEU A 248 -0.75 4.53 9.29
N SER A 249 -0.81 4.04 10.54
CA SER A 249 -2.03 3.47 11.10
C SER A 249 -3.16 4.49 11.18
N CYS A 250 -2.86 5.75 11.54
CA CYS A 250 -3.86 6.81 11.59
C CYS A 250 -4.43 7.13 10.20
N LEU A 251 -3.57 7.27 9.18
CA LEU A 251 -4.00 7.55 7.81
C LEU A 251 -4.91 6.44 7.28
N THR A 252 -4.56 5.18 7.54
CA THR A 252 -5.35 4.03 7.06
C THR A 252 -6.69 3.91 7.79
N GLN A 253 -6.72 4.16 9.10
CA GLN A 253 -7.96 4.16 9.87
C GLN A 253 -8.92 5.25 9.42
N ASN A 254 -8.40 6.45 9.10
CA ASN A 254 -9.16 7.64 8.72
C ASN A 254 -9.21 7.88 7.20
N TYR A 255 -9.01 6.85 6.39
CA TYR A 255 -8.92 6.94 4.93
C TYR A 255 -10.05 7.73 4.27
N GLU A 256 -11.29 7.56 4.74
CA GLU A 256 -12.44 8.26 4.18
C GLU A 256 -12.38 9.78 4.36
N ALA A 257 -11.71 10.26 5.42
CA ALA A 257 -11.53 11.69 5.69
C ALA A 257 -10.36 12.32 4.91
N ILE A 258 -9.60 11.53 4.14
CA ILE A 258 -8.50 12.05 3.32
C ILE A 258 -9.07 12.71 2.07
N ASN A 259 -8.98 14.04 2.02
CA ASN A 259 -9.46 14.85 0.90
C ASN A 259 -8.39 15.07 -0.20
N ALA A 260 -7.11 14.94 0.14
CA ALA A 260 -6.02 15.10 -0.82
C ALA A 260 -5.94 13.88 -1.76
N PRO A 261 -6.24 14.00 -3.07
CA PRO A 261 -6.43 12.84 -3.95
C PRO A 261 -5.15 12.01 -4.13
N VAL A 262 -3.99 12.66 -4.19
CA VAL A 262 -2.69 11.98 -4.29
C VAL A 262 -2.40 11.19 -3.01
N CYS A 263 -2.50 11.82 -1.83
CA CYS A 263 -2.33 11.13 -0.56
C CYS A 263 -3.33 9.98 -0.41
N ARG A 264 -4.61 10.21 -0.74
CA ARG A 264 -5.65 9.18 -0.69
C ARG A 264 -5.29 7.99 -1.57
N GLY A 265 -4.86 8.21 -2.81
CA GLY A 265 -4.41 7.16 -3.71
C GLY A 265 -3.23 6.37 -3.15
N ARG A 266 -2.21 7.04 -2.57
CA ARG A 266 -1.04 6.38 -1.99
C ARG A 266 -1.35 5.60 -0.71
N VAL A 267 -2.23 6.13 0.14
CA VAL A 267 -2.75 5.39 1.31
C VAL A 267 -3.52 4.15 0.86
N PHE A 268 -4.35 4.26 -0.18
CA PHE A 268 -5.07 3.10 -0.74
C PHE A 268 -4.12 2.03 -1.28
N GLN A 269 -3.06 2.43 -1.99
CA GLN A 269 -2.02 1.48 -2.43
C GLN A 269 -1.31 0.82 -1.24
N THR A 270 -1.07 1.55 -0.16
CA THR A 270 -0.50 0.98 1.07
C THR A 270 -1.49 0.01 1.74
N MET A 271 -2.79 0.30 1.72
CA MET A 271 -3.80 -0.66 2.19
C MET A 271 -3.81 -1.95 1.36
N LYS A 272 -3.60 -1.85 0.04
CA LYS A 272 -3.49 -3.04 -0.83
C LYS A 272 -2.28 -3.90 -0.44
N THR A 273 -1.15 -3.31 -0.07
CA THR A 273 0.00 -4.11 0.41
C THR A 273 -0.24 -4.73 1.79
N MET A 274 -0.93 -4.02 2.70
CA MET A 274 -1.30 -4.52 4.04
C MET A 274 -2.17 -5.78 4.01
N VAL A 275 -3.02 -5.95 2.99
CA VAL A 275 -3.93 -7.10 2.89
C VAL A 275 -3.32 -8.30 2.16
N LEU A 276 -2.14 -8.13 1.57
CA LEU A 276 -1.43 -9.20 0.85
C LEU A 276 -0.54 -10.04 1.77
N ASP A 277 0.10 -9.39 2.76
CA ASP A 277 0.98 -10.05 3.71
C ASP A 277 0.80 -9.42 5.10
N TYR A 278 0.68 -10.26 6.13
CA TYR A 278 0.59 -9.82 7.52
C TYR A 278 1.80 -8.98 7.97
N LYS A 279 2.96 -9.16 7.33
CA LYS A 279 4.17 -8.37 7.58
C LYS A 279 4.05 -6.92 7.13
N ASN A 280 3.13 -6.62 6.21
CA ASN A 280 2.93 -5.28 5.66
C ASN A 280 2.02 -4.39 6.51
N LYS A 281 1.45 -4.92 7.60
CA LYS A 281 0.63 -4.13 8.52
C LYS A 281 1.44 -3.78 9.78
N PRO A 282 1.53 -2.49 10.17
CA PRO A 282 2.28 -2.07 11.35
C PRO A 282 1.87 -2.85 12.61
N GLY A 283 2.86 -3.44 13.29
CA GLY A 283 2.69 -4.22 14.53
C GLY A 283 2.16 -5.65 14.36
N MET A 284 1.60 -5.99 13.19
CA MET A 284 0.98 -7.30 12.97
C MET A 284 2.01 -8.42 12.87
N ARG A 285 3.20 -8.15 12.32
CA ARG A 285 4.27 -9.14 12.24
C ARG A 285 4.64 -9.67 13.62
N GLU A 286 4.97 -8.78 14.55
CA GLU A 286 5.40 -9.15 15.90
C GLU A 286 4.28 -9.80 16.70
N ALA A 287 3.04 -9.36 16.49
CA ALA A 287 1.89 -9.94 17.15
C ALA A 287 1.58 -11.37 16.67
N CYS A 288 1.78 -11.66 15.38
CA CYS A 288 1.38 -12.92 14.76
C CYS A 288 2.53 -13.91 14.48
N GLU A 289 3.79 -13.54 14.70
CA GLU A 289 4.93 -14.40 14.32
C GLU A 289 4.88 -15.80 14.95
N ASP A 290 4.51 -15.89 16.23
CA ASP A 290 4.41 -17.19 16.93
C ASP A 290 3.18 -17.99 16.49
N ASP A 291 2.03 -17.34 16.29
CA ASP A 291 0.82 -17.99 15.78
C ASP A 291 1.03 -18.50 14.35
N VAL A 292 1.70 -17.73 13.48
CA VAL A 292 2.06 -18.16 12.12
C VAL A 292 2.96 -19.39 12.18
N ARG A 293 4.03 -19.35 12.98
CA ARG A 293 4.96 -20.48 13.13
C ARG A 293 4.26 -21.74 13.63
N ALA A 294 3.33 -21.60 14.57
CA ALA A 294 2.63 -22.72 15.19
C ALA A 294 1.48 -23.29 14.34
N LEU A 295 0.75 -22.45 13.60
CA LEU A 295 -0.54 -22.80 13.00
C LEU A 295 -0.57 -22.74 11.47
N CYS A 296 0.31 -21.94 10.85
CA CYS A 296 0.32 -21.68 9.41
C CYS A 296 1.60 -22.16 8.71
N GLY A 297 2.63 -22.57 9.45
CA GLY A 297 3.94 -22.95 8.91
C GLY A 297 4.77 -21.75 8.45
N GLU A 298 6.07 -21.96 8.20
CA GLU A 298 6.92 -20.90 7.62
C GLU A 298 6.55 -20.69 6.15
N ASP A 299 6.11 -19.47 5.81
CA ASP A 299 6.02 -18.88 4.46
C ASP A 299 5.66 -19.87 3.32
N GLY A 300 4.58 -20.64 3.48
CA GLY A 300 4.08 -21.52 2.43
C GLY A 300 4.82 -22.86 2.28
N ALA A 301 5.38 -23.40 3.37
CA ALA A 301 5.89 -24.77 3.39
C ALA A 301 4.78 -25.77 2.98
N GLU A 302 5.11 -26.56 1.97
CA GLU A 302 4.31 -27.60 1.31
C GLU A 302 3.52 -28.46 2.30
N GLY A 303 2.19 -28.39 2.24
CA GLY A 303 1.29 -29.26 3.01
C GLY A 303 -0.03 -28.63 3.48
N GLY A 304 -0.20 -27.31 3.38
CA GLY A 304 -1.43 -26.61 3.80
C GLY A 304 -2.35 -26.21 2.63
N ASP A 305 -3.67 -26.24 2.86
CA ASP A 305 -4.75 -25.88 1.91
C ASP A 305 -4.91 -24.34 1.70
N TYR A 306 -3.93 -23.56 2.14
CA TYR A 306 -4.03 -22.10 2.22
C TYR A 306 -3.23 -21.39 1.11
N ALA A 307 -3.91 -20.52 0.36
CA ALA A 307 -3.29 -19.75 -0.73
C ALA A 307 -2.28 -18.69 -0.27
N ASN A 308 -2.39 -18.20 0.98
CA ASN A 308 -1.43 -17.29 1.63
C ASN A 308 -1.61 -17.32 3.17
N THR A 309 -0.63 -16.75 3.89
CA THR A 309 -0.60 -16.70 5.37
C THR A 309 -1.76 -15.90 5.98
N VAL A 310 -2.24 -14.85 5.32
CA VAL A 310 -3.35 -14.03 5.83
C VAL A 310 -4.66 -14.83 5.86
N ASP A 311 -4.93 -15.63 4.81
CA ASP A 311 -6.09 -16.50 4.74
C ASP A 311 -6.02 -17.60 5.81
N CYS A 312 -4.84 -18.19 6.03
CA CYS A 312 -4.63 -19.12 7.15
C CYS A 312 -4.96 -18.47 8.50
N LEU A 313 -4.42 -17.27 8.78
CA LEU A 313 -4.65 -16.57 10.04
C LEU A 313 -6.14 -16.25 10.28
N LYS A 314 -6.88 -15.89 9.23
CA LYS A 314 -8.34 -15.67 9.29
C LYS A 314 -9.09 -16.94 9.69
N ASP A 315 -8.76 -18.06 9.06
CA ASP A 315 -9.35 -19.36 9.36
C ASP A 315 -9.04 -19.82 10.79
N GLN A 316 -7.78 -19.67 11.24
CA GLN A 316 -7.39 -20.03 12.61
C GLN A 316 -8.08 -19.12 13.63
N LYS A 317 -8.29 -17.84 13.32
CA LYS A 317 -9.07 -16.93 14.16
C LYS A 317 -10.52 -17.39 14.26
N ASP A 318 -11.15 -17.77 13.16
CA ASP A 318 -12.55 -18.22 13.14
C ASP A 318 -12.72 -19.57 13.88
N LYS A 319 -11.69 -20.42 13.88
CA LYS A 319 -11.61 -21.64 14.70
C LYS A 319 -11.33 -21.38 16.18
N GLY A 320 -10.99 -20.15 16.57
CA GLY A 320 -10.55 -19.82 17.93
C GLY A 320 -9.19 -20.42 18.30
N ALA A 321 -8.37 -20.76 17.31
CA ALA A 321 -7.08 -21.42 17.49
C ALA A 321 -5.90 -20.43 17.68
N LEU A 322 -6.08 -19.15 17.35
CA LEU A 322 -5.07 -18.13 17.60
C LEU A 322 -4.86 -17.95 19.11
N VAL A 323 -3.62 -18.10 19.56
CA VAL A 323 -3.26 -17.99 20.97
C VAL A 323 -2.98 -16.53 21.33
N GLY A 324 -2.39 -15.77 20.40
CA GLY A 324 -2.10 -14.36 20.58
C GLY A 324 -3.34 -13.48 20.47
N LEU A 325 -3.77 -12.86 21.57
CA LEU A 325 -4.85 -11.86 21.57
C LEU A 325 -4.54 -10.71 20.59
N GLU A 326 -3.31 -10.21 20.60
CA GLU A 326 -2.85 -9.15 19.68
C GLU A 326 -2.89 -9.61 18.22
N CYS A 327 -2.53 -10.86 17.92
CA CYS A 327 -2.66 -11.39 16.56
C CYS A 327 -4.12 -11.44 16.12
N ALA A 328 -5.01 -11.98 16.97
CA ALA A 328 -6.44 -12.06 16.67
C ALA A 328 -7.06 -10.66 16.44
N LEU A 329 -6.62 -9.64 17.17
CA LEU A 329 -7.02 -8.25 16.95
C LEU A 329 -6.55 -7.74 15.59
N HIS A 330 -5.28 -7.92 15.23
CA HIS A 330 -4.78 -7.47 13.93
C HIS A 330 -5.42 -8.20 12.75
N VAL A 331 -5.66 -9.51 12.86
CA VAL A 331 -6.41 -10.27 11.85
C VAL A 331 -7.81 -9.70 11.67
N ARG A 332 -8.50 -9.36 12.77
CA ARG A 332 -9.82 -8.71 12.70
C ARG A 332 -9.76 -7.32 12.06
N GLU A 333 -8.77 -6.50 12.39
CA GLU A 333 -8.57 -5.20 11.76
C GLU A 333 -8.33 -5.33 10.25
N LEU A 334 -7.56 -6.34 9.84
CA LEU A 334 -7.33 -6.66 8.44
C LEU A 334 -8.65 -7.07 7.76
N GLU A 335 -9.45 -7.95 8.36
CA GLU A 335 -10.78 -8.30 7.82
C GLU A 335 -11.69 -7.08 7.65
N VAL A 336 -11.70 -6.16 8.63
CA VAL A 336 -12.45 -4.90 8.54
C VAL A 336 -11.94 -4.04 7.37
N LEU A 337 -10.62 -3.99 7.16
CA LEU A 337 -10.01 -3.28 6.03
C LEU A 337 -10.43 -3.92 4.68
N GLN A 338 -10.39 -5.25 4.58
CA GLN A 338 -10.84 -6.00 3.39
C GLN A 338 -12.33 -5.76 3.07
N GLY A 339 -13.17 -5.55 4.10
CA GLY A 339 -14.59 -5.22 3.94
C GLY A 339 -14.88 -3.81 3.41
N ARG A 340 -13.90 -2.91 3.35
CA ARG A 340 -14.09 -1.52 2.88
C ARG A 340 -14.11 -1.42 1.35
N ASP A 341 -13.43 -2.30 0.65
CA ASP A 341 -13.33 -2.27 -0.81
C ASP A 341 -12.99 -3.67 -1.32
N TRP A 342 -13.65 -4.11 -2.39
CA TRP A 342 -13.36 -5.40 -3.01
C TRP A 342 -11.92 -5.52 -3.51
N LEU A 343 -11.28 -4.39 -3.87
CA LEU A 343 -9.86 -4.35 -4.26
C LEU A 343 -8.89 -4.58 -3.09
N LEU A 344 -9.38 -4.46 -1.85
CA LEU A 344 -8.63 -4.77 -0.63
C LEU A 344 -8.85 -6.22 -0.19
N ASN A 345 -9.56 -7.05 -0.95
CA ASN A 345 -9.72 -8.47 -0.66
C ASN A 345 -9.16 -9.30 -1.84
N PRO A 346 -7.91 -9.80 -1.75
CA PRO A 346 -7.27 -10.52 -2.86
C PRO A 346 -8.02 -11.78 -3.29
N ALA A 347 -8.54 -12.57 -2.35
CA ALA A 347 -9.30 -13.79 -2.63
C ALA A 347 -10.60 -13.47 -3.38
N LEU A 348 -11.36 -12.48 -2.89
CA LEU A 348 -12.56 -12.00 -3.55
C LEU A 348 -12.26 -11.41 -4.93
N LYS A 349 -11.22 -10.59 -5.06
CA LYS A 349 -10.81 -10.00 -6.36
C LYS A 349 -10.53 -11.11 -7.37
N ARG A 350 -9.79 -12.16 -6.99
CA ARG A 350 -9.52 -13.31 -7.87
C ARG A 350 -10.79 -14.03 -8.30
N ALA A 351 -11.70 -14.35 -7.36
CA ALA A 351 -12.92 -15.10 -7.66
C ALA A 351 -13.99 -14.27 -8.39
N CYS A 352 -14.11 -12.98 -8.10
CA CYS A 352 -15.23 -12.15 -8.55
C CYS A 352 -14.91 -11.20 -9.71
N SER A 353 -13.69 -11.15 -10.25
CA SER A 353 -13.33 -10.16 -11.27
C SER A 353 -14.25 -10.19 -12.50
N ALA A 354 -14.58 -11.38 -13.01
CA ALA A 354 -15.49 -11.54 -14.15
C ALA A 354 -16.93 -11.11 -13.81
N ASP A 355 -17.41 -11.47 -12.61
CA ASP A 355 -18.75 -11.11 -12.11
C ASP A 355 -18.87 -9.60 -11.89
N VAL A 356 -17.85 -8.95 -11.32
CA VAL A 356 -17.78 -7.49 -11.18
C VAL A 356 -17.83 -6.82 -12.54
N GLN A 357 -17.09 -7.32 -13.55
CA GLN A 357 -17.14 -6.78 -14.90
C GLN A 357 -18.51 -6.98 -15.57
N ALA A 358 -19.18 -8.10 -15.32
CA ALA A 358 -20.48 -8.40 -15.91
C ALA A 358 -21.65 -7.67 -15.23
N LYS A 359 -21.60 -7.47 -13.92
CA LYS A 359 -22.74 -7.02 -13.10
C LYS A 359 -22.54 -5.66 -12.43
N CYS A 360 -21.30 -5.28 -12.14
CA CYS A 360 -20.96 -4.13 -11.30
C CYS A 360 -20.01 -3.13 -11.97
N ARG A 361 -19.87 -3.18 -13.31
CA ARG A 361 -18.90 -2.39 -14.08
C ARG A 361 -18.94 -0.89 -13.80
N GLU A 362 -20.14 -0.33 -13.69
CA GLU A 362 -20.35 1.11 -13.49
C GLU A 362 -20.27 1.52 -12.01
N VAL A 363 -20.10 0.56 -11.10
CA VAL A 363 -20.02 0.81 -9.67
C VAL A 363 -18.60 1.23 -9.32
N LYS A 364 -18.43 2.47 -8.89
CA LYS A 364 -17.16 2.95 -8.37
C LYS A 364 -16.77 2.14 -7.13
N HIS A 365 -15.51 1.69 -7.09
CA HIS A 365 -14.93 1.05 -5.91
C HIS A 365 -14.88 2.01 -4.71
N GLY A 366 -14.54 1.49 -3.54
CA GLY A 366 -14.57 2.20 -2.26
C GLY A 366 -15.93 2.14 -1.56
N GLU A 367 -15.93 2.43 -0.26
CA GLU A 367 -17.13 2.48 0.60
C GLU A 367 -18.02 1.23 0.48
N SER A 368 -17.41 0.07 0.27
CA SER A 368 -18.05 -1.23 0.10
C SER A 368 -19.08 -1.31 -1.05
N ARG A 369 -19.11 -0.34 -1.98
CA ARG A 369 -20.12 -0.26 -3.05
C ARG A 369 -20.11 -1.44 -4.02
N VAL A 370 -18.94 -1.96 -4.36
CA VAL A 370 -18.87 -3.15 -5.24
C VAL A 370 -19.30 -4.40 -4.50
N LEU A 371 -18.96 -4.53 -3.20
CA LEU A 371 -19.45 -5.62 -2.35
C LEU A 371 -20.98 -5.59 -2.26
N ALA A 372 -21.55 -4.39 -2.13
CA ALA A 372 -22.99 -4.15 -2.18
C ALA A 372 -23.63 -4.70 -3.45
N CYS A 373 -23.07 -4.31 -4.59
CA CYS A 373 -23.56 -4.74 -5.90
C CYS A 373 -23.47 -6.27 -6.07
N LEU A 374 -22.37 -6.90 -5.63
CA LEU A 374 -22.23 -8.35 -5.67
C LEU A 374 -23.27 -9.05 -4.79
N HIS A 375 -23.56 -8.53 -3.60
CA HIS A 375 -24.62 -9.07 -2.73
C HIS A 375 -26.00 -8.97 -3.38
N MET A 376 -26.33 -7.84 -4.01
CA MET A 376 -27.60 -7.67 -4.73
C MET A 376 -27.73 -8.63 -5.92
N ASN A 377 -26.61 -9.06 -6.50
CA ASN A 377 -26.55 -10.00 -7.61
C ASN A 377 -26.16 -11.42 -7.18
N ARG A 378 -26.29 -11.80 -5.90
CA ARG A 378 -25.78 -13.08 -5.37
C ARG A 378 -26.29 -14.33 -6.09
N GLN A 379 -27.49 -14.26 -6.68
CA GLN A 379 -28.08 -15.36 -7.47
C GLN A 379 -27.58 -15.42 -8.92
N HIS A 380 -26.84 -14.40 -9.36
CA HIS A 380 -26.42 -14.19 -10.75
C HIS A 380 -24.91 -13.99 -10.90
N ILE A 381 -24.15 -14.32 -9.86
CA ILE A 381 -22.68 -14.39 -9.86
C ILE A 381 -22.25 -15.85 -9.87
N SER A 382 -20.99 -16.11 -10.23
CA SER A 382 -20.43 -17.47 -10.20
C SER A 382 -20.42 -18.07 -8.79
N ASP A 383 -20.49 -19.41 -8.70
CA ASP A 383 -20.40 -20.12 -7.42
C ASP A 383 -19.10 -19.78 -6.67
N SER A 384 -17.99 -19.63 -7.41
CA SER A 384 -16.69 -19.26 -6.83
C SER A 384 -16.73 -17.87 -6.19
N CYS A 385 -17.35 -16.89 -6.87
CA CYS A 385 -17.51 -15.55 -6.33
C CYS A 385 -18.49 -15.54 -5.15
N GLY A 386 -19.60 -16.27 -5.25
CA GLY A 386 -20.59 -16.40 -4.18
C GLY A 386 -20.01 -17.00 -2.90
N ALA A 387 -19.12 -17.99 -3.03
CA ALA A 387 -18.42 -18.62 -1.91
C ALA A 387 -17.46 -17.64 -1.21
N GLU A 388 -16.64 -16.90 -1.98
CA GLU A 388 -15.75 -15.88 -1.41
C GLU A 388 -16.50 -14.69 -0.82
N LEU A 389 -17.57 -14.23 -1.48
CA LEU A 389 -18.42 -13.15 -1.00
C LEU A 389 -19.06 -13.49 0.36
N ALA A 390 -19.45 -14.74 0.57
CA ALA A 390 -20.03 -15.20 1.84
C ALA A 390 -19.03 -15.15 3.01
N ARG A 391 -17.71 -15.13 2.74
CA ARG A 391 -16.65 -15.02 3.75
C ARG A 391 -16.32 -13.56 4.10
N VAL A 392 -16.83 -12.60 3.34
CA VAL A 392 -16.53 -11.17 3.56
C VAL A 392 -17.31 -10.64 4.75
N LYS A 393 -16.60 -10.10 5.75
CA LYS A 393 -17.21 -9.37 6.86
C LYS A 393 -17.42 -7.91 6.46
N LEU A 394 -18.68 -7.53 6.25
CA LEU A 394 -19.02 -6.16 5.88
C LEU A 394 -18.91 -5.22 7.09
N PRO A 395 -18.59 -3.93 6.88
CA PRO A 395 -18.70 -2.94 7.94
C PRO A 395 -20.15 -2.89 8.45
N LYS A 396 -20.36 -2.87 9.78
CA LYS A 396 -21.71 -2.86 10.40
C LYS A 396 -22.66 -1.79 9.84
N LYS A 397 -22.12 -0.64 9.39
CA LYS A 397 -22.91 0.43 8.76
C LYS A 397 -23.57 -0.08 7.47
N VAL A 398 -22.82 -0.82 6.68
CA VAL A 398 -23.23 -1.39 5.39
C VAL A 398 -24.16 -2.60 5.61
N GLU A 399 -23.85 -3.47 6.57
CA GLU A 399 -24.75 -4.58 6.96
C GLU A 399 -26.14 -4.07 7.36
N LYS A 400 -26.20 -3.00 8.16
CA LYS A 400 -27.48 -2.38 8.55
C LYS A 400 -28.24 -1.80 7.35
N GLN A 401 -27.54 -1.21 6.39
CA GLN A 401 -28.16 -0.69 5.17
C GLN A 401 -28.78 -1.82 4.33
N PHE A 402 -28.12 -2.98 4.22
CA PHE A 402 -28.71 -4.15 3.55
C PHE A 402 -29.90 -4.75 4.29
N ALA A 403 -29.77 -4.93 5.60
CA ALA A 403 -30.86 -5.47 6.42
C ALA A 403 -32.11 -4.58 6.33
N GLN A 404 -31.95 -3.26 6.19
CA GLN A 404 -33.08 -2.35 5.95
C GLN A 404 -33.69 -2.51 4.55
N LEU A 405 -32.89 -2.77 3.52
CA LEU A 405 -33.35 -2.96 2.15
C LEU A 405 -34.10 -4.29 1.96
N GLU A 406 -33.63 -5.39 2.56
CA GLU A 406 -34.31 -6.70 2.51
C GLU A 406 -35.71 -6.66 3.15
N VAL A 407 -35.89 -5.87 4.21
CA VAL A 407 -37.20 -5.66 4.84
C VAL A 407 -38.16 -4.90 3.91
N THR A 408 -37.68 -3.90 3.17
CA THR A 408 -38.52 -3.10 2.26
C THR A 408 -38.99 -3.87 1.02
N VAL A 409 -38.15 -4.77 0.48
CA VAL A 409 -38.54 -5.64 -0.65
C VAL A 409 -39.54 -6.70 -0.16
N GLY A 410 -39.35 -7.21 1.06
CA GLY A 410 -40.25 -8.17 1.69
C GLY A 410 -41.65 -7.62 2.01
N GLU A 411 -41.85 -6.31 2.17
CA GLU A 411 -43.17 -5.70 2.38
C GLU A 411 -43.81 -5.17 1.08
N GLY A 412 -43.02 -4.77 0.08
CA GLY A 412 -43.50 -4.21 -1.18
C GLY A 412 -44.23 -5.20 -2.09
N ASP A 413 -43.75 -6.44 -2.18
CA ASP A 413 -44.34 -7.44 -3.08
C ASP A 413 -45.72 -7.94 -2.63
N TRP A 414 -46.00 -7.96 -1.31
CA TRP A 414 -47.31 -8.43 -0.81
C TRP A 414 -48.44 -7.43 -1.01
N LEU A 415 -48.16 -6.11 -1.01
CA LEU A 415 -49.20 -5.10 -1.20
C LEU A 415 -49.67 -5.02 -2.66
N GLU A 416 -48.75 -5.09 -3.62
CA GLU A 416 -49.13 -5.12 -5.04
C GLU A 416 -49.80 -6.46 -5.41
N LEU A 417 -49.23 -7.62 -5.03
CA LEU A 417 -49.84 -8.92 -5.31
C LEU A 417 -51.25 -9.06 -4.70
N ARG A 418 -51.50 -8.53 -3.50
CA ARG A 418 -52.85 -8.50 -2.91
C ARG A 418 -53.80 -7.59 -3.67
N GLY A 419 -53.34 -6.45 -4.17
CA GLY A 419 -54.14 -5.55 -5.01
C GLY A 419 -54.59 -6.22 -6.31
N TRP A 420 -53.65 -6.87 -7.01
CA TRP A 420 -53.95 -7.61 -8.24
C TRP A 420 -54.83 -8.85 -7.98
N MET A 421 -54.58 -9.61 -6.91
CA MET A 421 -55.42 -10.74 -6.52
C MET A 421 -56.84 -10.31 -6.12
N ALA A 422 -57.01 -9.18 -5.44
CA ALA A 422 -58.32 -8.61 -5.10
C ALA A 422 -59.07 -8.12 -6.35
N LEU A 423 -58.37 -7.48 -7.30
CA LEU A 423 -58.95 -7.06 -8.57
C LEU A 423 -59.38 -8.25 -9.45
N LEU A 424 -58.59 -9.32 -9.47
CA LEU A 424 -58.95 -10.58 -10.16
C LEU A 424 -60.13 -11.29 -9.49
N ALA A 425 -60.22 -11.27 -8.17
CA ALA A 425 -61.37 -11.82 -7.45
C ALA A 425 -62.66 -11.01 -7.68
N LEU A 426 -62.55 -9.67 -7.74
CA LEU A 426 -63.67 -8.78 -8.05
C LEU A 426 -64.15 -8.95 -9.50
N SER A 427 -63.24 -9.10 -10.46
CA SER A 427 -63.63 -9.33 -11.86
C SER A 427 -64.32 -10.68 -12.05
N ALA A 428 -63.88 -11.72 -11.33
CA ALA A 428 -64.55 -13.02 -11.31
C ALA A 428 -65.97 -12.92 -10.70
N LEU A 429 -66.15 -12.17 -9.61
CA LEU A 429 -67.46 -11.95 -8.99
C LEU A 429 -68.41 -11.17 -9.91
N VAL A 430 -67.93 -10.13 -10.59
CA VAL A 430 -68.72 -9.40 -11.60
C VAL A 430 -69.11 -10.33 -12.75
N GLY A 431 -68.21 -11.18 -13.22
CA GLY A 431 -68.50 -12.19 -14.24
C GLY A 431 -69.60 -13.17 -13.82
N VAL A 432 -69.57 -13.64 -12.57
CA VAL A 432 -70.60 -14.53 -12.00
C VAL A 432 -71.95 -13.81 -11.88
N VAL A 433 -71.97 -12.56 -11.38
CA VAL A 433 -73.21 -11.77 -11.27
C VAL A 433 -73.82 -11.48 -12.64
N VAL A 434 -73.00 -11.12 -13.63
CA VAL A 434 -73.46 -10.89 -15.02
C VAL A 434 -73.98 -12.18 -15.64
N TYR A 435 -73.33 -13.32 -15.41
CA TYR A 435 -73.78 -14.63 -15.86
C TYR A 435 -75.14 -15.00 -15.24
N PHE A 436 -75.29 -14.87 -13.92
CA PHE A 436 -76.57 -15.16 -13.25
C PHE A 436 -77.67 -14.17 -13.64
N ALA A 437 -77.36 -12.89 -13.85
CA ALA A 437 -78.32 -11.91 -14.35
C ALA A 437 -78.77 -12.24 -15.79
N ALA A 438 -77.85 -12.67 -16.66
CA ALA A 438 -78.17 -13.09 -18.02
C ALA A 438 -79.04 -14.37 -18.06
N VAL A 439 -78.80 -15.32 -17.14
CA VAL A 439 -79.61 -16.53 -16.97
C VAL A 439 -81.02 -16.19 -16.43
N HIS A 440 -81.12 -15.23 -15.51
CA HIS A 440 -82.41 -14.81 -14.93
C HIS A 440 -83.29 -14.02 -15.92
N VAL A 441 -82.68 -13.21 -16.80
CA VAL A 441 -83.40 -12.48 -17.85
C VAL A 441 -83.92 -13.42 -18.95
N ARG A 442 -83.17 -14.50 -19.27
CA ARG A 442 -83.65 -15.53 -20.22
C ARG A 442 -84.74 -16.45 -19.66
N GLY A 443 -84.94 -16.51 -18.33
CA GLY A 443 -85.97 -17.32 -17.70
C GLY A 443 -87.39 -16.71 -17.65
N ARG A 444 -87.57 -15.44 -18.06
CA ARG A 444 -88.86 -14.72 -17.96
C ARG A 444 -89.54 -14.37 -19.29
N SER A 445 -89.00 -14.78 -20.44
CA SER A 445 -89.65 -14.60 -21.75
C SER A 445 -89.91 -15.94 -22.42
N GLY A 446 -91.02 -16.57 -22.03
CA GLY A 446 -91.51 -17.82 -22.61
C GLY A 446 -93.00 -17.98 -22.35
N ARG A 447 -93.83 -17.02 -22.83
CA ARG A 447 -95.28 -17.23 -22.93
C ARG A 447 -95.55 -18.19 -24.09
N ASN A 448 -96.17 -19.30 -23.72
CA ASN A 448 -96.70 -20.36 -24.57
C ASN A 448 -97.85 -19.82 -25.47
N PRO A 449 -97.96 -20.22 -26.75
CA PRO A 449 -99.11 -19.91 -27.59
C PRO A 449 -100.19 -21.01 -27.55
N ARG A 450 -101.44 -20.62 -27.87
CA ARG A 450 -102.66 -21.42 -28.20
C ARG A 450 -103.64 -21.73 -27.05
N ASN A 451 -104.83 -21.12 -27.04
CA ASN A 451 -106.06 -21.56 -27.73
C ASN A 451 -107.34 -21.00 -27.05
N TYR A 452 -108.31 -20.65 -27.92
CA TYR A 452 -109.71 -20.22 -27.70
C TYR A 452 -109.99 -18.78 -27.25
#